data_AF-A0A2P6G1E2-F1
#
_entry.id   AF-A0A2P6G1E2-F1
#
_cell.length_a   1.000
_cell.length_b   1.000
_cell.length_c   1.000
_cell.angle_alpha   90.00
_cell.angle_beta   90.00
_cell.angle_gamma   90.00
#
_symmetry.space_group_name_H-M   'P 1'
#
loop_
_entity.id
_entity.type
_entity.pdbx_description
1 polymer ?
#
loop_
_entity_poly.entity_id
_entity_poly.type
_entity_poly.pdbx_seq_one_letter_code
_entity_poly.pdbx_strand_id
1 'polypeptide(L)'
;DQMKTWSASRVQILIKLRLPKSIPFLFTSLKLGMAASLVGAIVGELPSGAIAGLGARMLSGSYYGQTIQIWSALFTAAILAASLVGLIGIIQGFVFKRMMIFQ
;
A
#
# COMPACT_ATOMS: atom_id res chain seq x y z
N ASP A 1 -33.05 -10.11 2.49
CA ASP A 1 -33.50 -9.15 3.52
C ASP A 1 -34.01 -9.92 4.73
N GLN A 2 -33.10 -10.45 5.57
CA GLN A 2 -33.43 -11.32 6.71
C GLN A 2 -33.02 -10.71 8.07
N MET A 3 -32.18 -9.66 8.07
CA MET A 3 -31.64 -9.05 9.28
C MET A 3 -32.50 -7.92 9.86
N LYS A 4 -33.41 -7.35 9.07
CA LYS A 4 -34.46 -6.46 9.60
C LYS A 4 -35.40 -7.21 10.54
N THR A 5 -35.56 -8.52 10.35
CA THR A 5 -36.41 -9.40 11.16
C THR A 5 -35.81 -9.70 12.54
N TRP A 6 -34.50 -9.51 12.75
CA TRP A 6 -33.78 -9.93 13.96
C TRP A 6 -33.43 -8.81 14.95
N SER A 7 -33.92 -7.57 14.73
CA SER A 7 -33.64 -6.43 15.63
C SER A 7 -32.16 -6.24 15.98
N ALA A 8 -31.26 -6.57 15.04
CA ALA A 8 -29.82 -6.43 15.25
C ALA A 8 -29.44 -4.93 15.29
N SER A 9 -28.66 -4.53 16.30
CA SER A 9 -28.28 -3.12 16.44
C SER A 9 -27.46 -2.67 15.22
N ARG A 10 -27.55 -1.38 14.87
CA ARG A 10 -26.81 -0.78 13.73
C ARG A 10 -25.31 -1.11 13.76
N VAL A 11 -24.74 -1.21 14.97
CA VAL A 11 -23.34 -1.56 15.22
C VAL A 11 -23.05 -3.02 14.90
N GLN A 12 -23.95 -3.95 15.24
CA GLN A 12 -23.81 -5.37 14.89
C GLN A 12 -23.84 -5.60 13.38
N ILE A 13 -24.70 -4.90 12.64
CA ILE A 13 -24.75 -5.01 11.16
C ILE A 13 -23.46 -4.44 10.55
N LEU A 14 -22.96 -3.34 11.08
CA LEU A 14 -21.75 -2.68 10.58
C LEU A 14 -20.50 -3.55 10.82
N ILE A 15 -20.37 -4.14 12.02
CA ILE A 15 -19.22 -4.97 12.40
C ILE A 15 -19.31 -6.39 11.83
N LYS A 16 -20.47 -7.05 11.83
CA LYS A 16 -20.59 -8.45 11.42
C LYS A 16 -20.93 -8.67 9.94
N LEU A 17 -21.49 -7.67 9.25
CA LEU A 17 -21.94 -7.85 7.87
C LEU A 17 -21.19 -6.95 6.86
N ARG A 18 -20.96 -5.68 7.21
CA ARG A 18 -20.31 -4.72 6.30
C ARG A 18 -18.79 -4.81 6.35
N LEU A 19 -18.21 -4.85 7.56
CA LEU A 19 -16.76 -4.97 7.75
C LEU A 19 -16.17 -6.20 7.03
N PRO A 20 -16.70 -7.43 7.19
CA PRO A 20 -16.16 -8.59 6.49
C PRO A 20 -16.21 -8.49 4.97
N LYS A 21 -17.29 -7.91 4.44
CA LYS A 21 -17.48 -7.75 2.99
C LYS A 21 -16.61 -6.62 2.39
N SER A 22 -16.24 -5.61 3.16
CA SER A 22 -15.44 -4.48 2.65
C SER A 22 -13.92 -4.70 2.76
N ILE A 23 -13.46 -5.63 3.60
CA ILE A 23 -12.02 -5.91 3.79
C ILE A 23 -11.28 -6.22 2.49
N PRO A 24 -11.78 -7.07 1.56
CA PRO A 24 -11.12 -7.28 0.27
C PRO A 24 -10.92 -5.98 -0.53
N PHE A 25 -11.94 -5.13 -0.55
CA PHE A 25 -11.89 -3.84 -1.25
C PHE A 25 -10.92 -2.85 -0.59
N LEU A 26 -10.86 -2.87 0.75
CA LEU A 26 -9.90 -2.06 1.52
C LEU A 26 -8.46 -2.45 1.18
N PHE A 27 -8.14 -3.75 1.13
CA PHE A 27 -6.79 -4.17 0.78
C PHE A 27 -6.40 -3.83 -0.67
N THR A 28 -7.35 -3.93 -1.60
CA THR A 28 -7.13 -3.50 -2.98
C THR A 28 -6.83 -2.01 -3.07
N SER A 29 -7.62 -1.17 -2.39
CA SER A 29 -7.37 0.29 -2.37
C SER A 29 -6.09 0.66 -1.63
N LEU A 30 -5.72 -0.08 -0.57
CA LEU A 30 -4.50 0.16 0.18
C LEU A 30 -3.24 -0.12 -0.66
N LYS A 31 -3.23 -1.20 -1.45
CA LYS A 31 -2.13 -1.49 -2.38
C LYS A 31 -1.98 -0.38 -3.42
N LEU A 32 -3.10 0.10 -3.97
CA LEU A 32 -3.10 1.18 -4.95
C LEU A 32 -2.63 2.50 -4.34
N GLY A 33 -3.18 2.88 -3.19
CA GLY A 33 -2.83 4.12 -2.49
C GLY A 33 -1.37 4.16 -2.06
N MET A 34 -0.83 3.03 -1.65
CA MET A 34 0.59 2.92 -1.31
C MET A 34 1.51 3.06 -2.53
N ALA A 35 1.16 2.46 -3.67
CA ALA A 35 1.91 2.66 -4.90
C ALA A 35 1.90 4.13 -5.32
N ALA A 36 0.74 4.79 -5.26
CA ALA A 36 0.61 6.22 -5.54
C ALA A 36 1.40 7.09 -4.56
N SER A 37 1.37 6.76 -3.26
CA SER A 37 2.11 7.47 -2.22
C SER A 37 3.63 7.36 -2.42
N LEU A 38 4.13 6.19 -2.82
CA LEU A 38 5.55 5.98 -3.09
C LEU A 38 6.02 6.86 -4.26
N VAL A 39 5.28 6.85 -5.36
CA VAL A 39 5.56 7.71 -6.52
C VAL A 39 5.50 9.17 -6.11
N GLY A 40 4.47 9.57 -5.36
CA GLY A 40 4.32 10.94 -4.85
C GLY A 40 5.48 11.36 -3.95
N ALA A 41 5.99 10.48 -3.09
CA ALA A 41 7.14 10.75 -2.24
C ALA A 41 8.43 10.92 -3.07
N ILE A 42 8.67 10.02 -4.03
CA ILE A 42 9.85 10.08 -4.91
C ILE A 42 9.81 11.33 -5.80
N VAL A 43 8.64 11.72 -6.31
CA VAL A 43 8.52 12.94 -7.13
C VAL A 43 8.59 14.20 -6.25
N GLY A 44 7.98 14.16 -5.07
CA GLY A 44 7.91 15.27 -4.13
C GLY A 44 9.24 15.63 -3.48
N GLU A 45 10.25 14.76 -3.53
CA GLU A 45 11.58 15.07 -3.00
C GLU A 45 12.43 15.93 -3.96
N LEU A 46 12.09 16.02 -5.25
CA LEU A 46 12.86 16.83 -6.20
C LEU A 46 12.78 18.34 -5.90
N PRO A 47 11.59 18.93 -5.66
CA PRO A 47 11.48 20.36 -5.34
C PRO A 47 11.98 20.70 -3.94
N SER A 48 12.08 19.73 -3.03
CA SER A 48 12.47 19.98 -1.63
C SER A 48 13.99 20.16 -1.44
N GLY A 49 14.79 19.97 -2.49
CA GLY A 49 16.24 20.05 -2.42
C GLY A 49 16.87 18.88 -1.64
N ALA A 50 16.13 17.78 -1.44
CA ALA A 50 16.65 16.60 -0.77
C ALA A 50 17.81 15.99 -1.57
N ILE A 51 18.98 15.84 -0.94
CA ILE A 51 20.19 15.36 -1.63
C ILE A 51 20.31 13.82 -1.53
N ALA A 52 19.61 13.20 -0.56
CA ALA A 52 19.80 11.79 -0.22
C ALA A 52 18.71 10.83 -0.73
N GLY A 53 17.59 11.35 -1.24
CA GLY A 53 16.41 10.58 -1.69
C GLY A 53 16.67 9.69 -2.90
N LEU A 54 15.75 8.77 -3.19
CA LEU A 54 15.90 7.80 -4.29
C LEU A 54 15.80 8.48 -5.67
N GLY A 55 14.77 9.28 -5.89
CA GLY A 55 14.61 10.17 -7.04
C GLY A 55 15.70 11.24 -7.13
N ALA A 56 16.17 11.80 -6.01
CA ALA A 56 17.30 12.72 -5.98
C ALA A 56 18.59 12.05 -6.46
N ARG A 57 18.85 10.81 -6.03
CA ARG A 57 19.99 10.00 -6.51
C ARG A 57 19.86 9.62 -7.98
N MET A 58 18.65 9.32 -8.46
CA MET A 58 18.41 9.08 -9.88
C MET A 58 18.67 10.35 -10.71
N LEU A 59 18.19 11.49 -10.23
CA LEU A 59 18.37 12.79 -10.87
C LEU A 59 19.84 13.21 -10.89
N SER A 60 20.55 13.12 -9.76
CA SER A 60 21.99 13.40 -9.69
C SER A 60 22.79 12.46 -10.58
N GLY A 61 22.45 11.16 -10.58
CA GLY A 61 23.08 10.18 -11.46
C GLY A 61 22.89 10.54 -12.94
N SER A 62 21.73 11.07 -13.31
CA SER A 62 21.47 11.56 -14.67
C SER A 62 22.28 12.81 -15.02
N TYR A 63 22.51 13.73 -14.07
CA TYR A 63 23.33 14.91 -14.31
C TYR A 63 24.81 14.58 -14.53
N TYR A 64 25.35 13.62 -13.78
CA TYR A 64 26.77 13.26 -13.82
C TYR A 64 27.08 12.02 -14.66
N GLY A 65 26.10 11.49 -15.41
CA GLY A 65 26.28 10.28 -16.24
C GLY A 65 26.62 9.01 -15.44
N GLN A 66 26.29 8.97 -14.15
CA GLN A 66 26.56 7.82 -13.29
C GLN A 66 25.47 6.77 -13.44
N THR A 67 25.54 5.99 -14.51
CA THR A 67 24.57 4.92 -14.84
C THR A 67 24.35 3.96 -13.67
N ILE A 68 25.43 3.58 -12.96
CA ILE A 68 25.37 2.69 -11.79
C ILE A 68 24.46 3.28 -10.69
N GLN A 69 24.53 4.59 -10.45
CA GLN A 69 23.71 5.26 -9.45
C GLN A 69 22.23 5.28 -9.85
N ILE A 70 21.93 5.56 -11.13
CA ILE A 70 20.56 5.58 -11.65
C ILE A 70 19.91 4.21 -11.48
N TRP A 71 20.58 3.15 -11.95
CA TRP A 71 20.04 1.79 -11.90
C TRP A 71 19.96 1.26 -10.47
N SER A 72 20.95 1.51 -9.62
CA SER A 72 20.89 1.09 -8.21
C SER A 72 19.73 1.76 -7.46
N ALA A 73 19.51 3.06 -7.68
CA ALA A 73 18.39 3.76 -7.08
C ALA A 73 17.03 3.26 -7.63
N LEU A 74 16.94 2.99 -8.93
CA LEU A 74 15.75 2.42 -9.56
C LEU A 74 15.40 1.03 -9.01
N PHE A 75 16.37 0.12 -8.95
CA PHE A 75 16.17 -1.21 -8.36
C PHE A 75 15.80 -1.12 -6.88
N THR A 76 16.42 -0.22 -6.13
CA THR A 76 16.07 0.01 -4.72
C THR A 76 14.62 0.46 -4.58
N ALA A 77 14.18 1.42 -5.41
CA ALA A 77 12.80 1.89 -5.42
C ALA A 77 11.81 0.77 -5.79
N ALA A 78 12.14 -0.04 -6.80
CA ALA A 78 11.32 -1.17 -7.22
C ALA A 78 11.19 -2.25 -6.13
N ILE A 79 12.30 -2.61 -5.48
CA ILE A 79 12.31 -3.56 -4.36
C ILE A 79 11.48 -3.01 -3.21
N LEU A 80 11.66 -1.74 -2.83
CA LEU A 80 10.88 -1.11 -1.79
C LEU A 80 9.37 -1.15 -2.10
N ALA A 81 8.98 -0.80 -3.32
CA ALA A 81 7.59 -0.89 -3.77
C ALA A 81 7.03 -2.32 -3.66
N ALA A 82 7.77 -3.30 -4.18
CA ALA A 82 7.37 -4.70 -4.16
C ALA A 82 7.28 -5.23 -2.72
N SER A 83 8.24 -4.91 -1.85
CA SER A 83 8.26 -5.30 -0.44
C SER A 83 7.05 -4.74 0.31
N LEU A 84 6.72 -3.47 0.08
CA LEU A 84 5.57 -2.83 0.70
C LEU A 84 4.25 -3.47 0.23
N VAL A 85 4.07 -3.69 -1.08
CA VAL A 85 2.89 -4.37 -1.64
C VAL A 85 2.79 -5.81 -1.13
N GLY A 86 3.92 -6.51 -1.05
CA GLY A 86 4.02 -7.85 -0.48
C GLY A 86 3.61 -7.89 0.99
N LEU A 87 4.06 -6.91 1.79
CA LEU A 87 3.70 -6.77 3.20
C LEU A 87 2.18 -6.58 3.37
N ILE A 88 1.54 -5.74 2.56
CA ILE A 88 0.09 -5.64 2.54
C ILE A 88 -0.56 -6.98 2.19
N GLY A 89 -0.01 -7.70 1.21
CA GLY A 89 -0.49 -9.03 0.83
C GLY A 89 -0.43 -10.04 1.97
N ILE A 90 0.65 -10.04 2.75
CA ILE A 90 0.82 -10.89 3.94
C ILE A 90 -0.21 -10.53 5.01
N ILE A 91 -0.39 -9.23 5.30
CA ILE A 91 -1.41 -8.77 6.25
C ILE A 91 -2.80 -9.17 5.78
N GLN A 92 -3.10 -9.01 4.49
CA GLN A 92 -4.37 -9.43 3.90
C GLN A 92 -4.63 -10.92 4.10
N GLY A 93 -3.62 -11.77 3.84
CA GLY A 93 -3.72 -13.21 4.07
C GLY A 93 -3.97 -13.56 5.54
N PHE A 94 -3.28 -12.88 6.47
CA PHE A 94 -3.49 -13.08 7.90
C PHE A 94 -4.89 -12.67 8.36
N VAL A 95 -5.40 -11.53 7.87
CA VAL A 95 -6.76 -11.05 8.19
C VAL A 95 -7.81 -12.00 7.63
N PHE A 96 -7.67 -12.47 6.40
CA PHE A 96 -8.60 -13.44 5.83
C PHE A 96 -8.59 -14.77 6.57
N LYS A 97 -7.41 -15.28 6.94
CA LYS A 97 -7.30 -16.50 7.75
C LYS A 97 -8.00 -16.34 9.11
N ARG A 98 -7.82 -15.19 9.78
CA ARG A 98 -8.51 -14.87 11.04
C ARG A 98 -10.03 -14.85 10.85
N MET A 99 -10.54 -14.24 9.77
CA MET A 99 -11.99 -14.17 9.52
C MET A 99 -12.62 -15.52 9.23
N MET A 100 -11.93 -16.41 8.50
CA MET A 100 -12.40 -17.78 8.25
C MET A 100 -12.51 -18.62 9.53
N ILE A 101 -11.70 -18.34 10.57
CA ILE A 101 -11.76 -19.07 11.86
C ILE A 101 -13.00 -18.65 12.69
N PHE A 102 -13.59 -17.48 12.42
CA PHE A 102 -14.75 -16.96 13.15
C PHE A 102 -16.11 -17.20 12.45
N GLN A 103 -16.11 -17.87 11.28
CA GLN A 103 -17.32 -18.35 10.60
C GLN A 103 -17.54 -19.82 10.90
#